data_AF-A0A812I028-F1
#
_entry.id   AF-A0A812I028-F1
#
_cell.length_a   1.000
_cell.length_b   1.000
_cell.length_c   1.000
_cell.angle_alpha   90.00
_cell.angle_beta   90.00
_cell.angle_gamma   90.00
#
_symmetry.space_group_name_H-M   'P 1'
#
loop_
_entity.id
_entity.type
_entity.pdbx_description
1 polymer ?
#
loop_
_entity_poly.entity_id
_entity_poly.type
_entity_poly.pdbx_seq_one_letter_code
_entity_poly.pdbx_strand_id
1 'polypeptide(L)'
;ESFSSWNGHFVGLFREPANRAASAFNHFMEGKGNITEFADFSKGLVTKLLAGDKGYTPVHCEFLYRDHFANWTRDCTSYYCQQCIRSPENDLPKALQRLKGFAFVGLVEHFDLSVCLFHAMFGGKCFPVEFVNMRKGVEHQDPAQLASTISSHEDPYDRAVYNAAAEIFWQNVQRFDVNTATCARICPDAAHVFERAL
;
A
#
# COMPACT_ATOMS: atom_id res chain seq x y z
N GLU A 1 -20.11 -8.25 8.51
CA GLU A 1 -20.59 -6.88 8.18
C GLU A 1 -20.17 -6.53 6.76
N SER A 2 -20.94 -5.71 6.03
CA SER A 2 -20.68 -5.41 4.62
C SER A 2 -19.91 -4.10 4.45
N PHE A 3 -19.21 -3.93 3.32
CA PHE A 3 -18.56 -2.65 2.98
C PHE A 3 -19.53 -1.45 3.09
N SER A 4 -20.79 -1.64 2.69
CA SER A 4 -21.81 -0.59 2.72
C SER A 4 -22.10 -0.04 4.12
N SER A 5 -21.98 -0.84 5.19
CA SER A 5 -22.24 -0.36 6.56
C SER A 5 -21.13 0.54 7.11
N TRP A 6 -19.94 0.50 6.50
CA TRP A 6 -18.75 1.22 6.93
C TRP A 6 -18.29 2.26 5.89
N ASN A 7 -19.11 2.53 4.87
CA ASN A 7 -18.83 3.56 3.87
C ASN A 7 -18.67 4.92 4.56
N GLY A 8 -17.57 5.63 4.27
CA GLY A 8 -17.20 6.89 4.90
C GLY A 8 -16.46 6.73 6.24
N HIS A 9 -16.13 5.50 6.66
CA HIS A 9 -15.40 5.22 7.90
C HIS A 9 -14.06 4.51 7.69
N PHE A 10 -13.76 4.07 6.47
CA PHE A 10 -12.47 3.48 6.15
C PHE A 10 -11.39 4.55 5.99
N VAL A 11 -10.20 4.25 6.49
CA VAL A 11 -9.01 5.08 6.31
C VAL A 11 -7.89 4.18 5.79
N GLY A 12 -7.06 4.68 4.87
CA GLY A 12 -6.00 3.88 4.28
C GLY A 12 -4.80 4.69 3.83
N LEU A 13 -3.61 4.09 3.96
CA LEU A 13 -2.38 4.55 3.32
C LEU A 13 -2.06 3.60 2.17
N PHE A 14 -1.87 4.16 0.99
CA PHE A 14 -1.55 3.42 -0.23
C PHE A 14 -0.09 3.66 -0.60
N ARG A 15 0.52 2.68 -1.25
CA ARG A 15 1.93 2.71 -1.63
C ARG A 15 2.06 2.35 -3.10
N GLU A 16 3.06 2.93 -3.75
CA GLU A 16 3.40 2.62 -5.13
C GLU A 16 3.63 1.09 -5.26
N PRO A 17 3.01 0.41 -6.24
CA PRO A 17 3.00 -1.05 -6.31
C PRO A 17 4.37 -1.73 -6.32
N ALA A 18 5.35 -1.20 -7.05
CA ALA A 18 6.70 -1.76 -7.10
C ALA A 18 7.43 -1.57 -5.76
N ASN A 19 7.31 -0.39 -5.14
CA ASN A 19 7.86 -0.14 -3.81
C ASN A 19 7.23 -1.06 -2.76
N ARG A 20 5.92 -1.31 -2.88
CA ARG A 20 5.18 -2.21 -1.99
C ARG A 20 5.63 -3.66 -2.16
N ALA A 21 5.74 -4.16 -3.39
CA ALA A 21 6.21 -5.51 -3.68
C ALA A 21 7.68 -5.70 -3.24
N ALA A 22 8.57 -4.75 -3.50
CA ALA A 22 9.96 -4.79 -3.03
C ALA A 22 10.05 -4.85 -1.49
N SER A 23 9.23 -4.07 -0.80
CA SER A 23 9.15 -4.09 0.66
C SER A 23 8.60 -5.41 1.20
N ALA A 24 7.57 -5.96 0.56
CA ALA A 24 6.98 -7.24 0.93
C ALA A 24 7.98 -8.40 0.69
N PHE A 25 8.71 -8.37 -0.41
CA PHE A 25 9.78 -9.33 -0.69
C PHE A 25 10.89 -9.27 0.35
N ASN A 26 11.38 -8.07 0.71
CA ASN A 26 12.34 -7.91 1.79
C ASN A 26 11.81 -8.47 3.12
N HIS A 27 10.54 -8.23 3.44
CA HIS A 27 9.96 -8.64 4.72
C HIS A 27 9.65 -10.15 4.80
N PHE A 28 8.93 -10.69 3.81
CA PHE A 28 8.41 -12.05 3.83
C PHE A 28 9.39 -13.07 3.24
N MET A 29 10.20 -12.65 2.27
CA MET A 29 11.18 -13.52 1.62
C MET A 29 12.60 -13.31 2.12
N GLU A 30 12.82 -12.39 3.06
CA GLU A 30 14.16 -12.03 3.55
C GLU A 30 15.11 -11.65 2.39
N GLY A 31 14.57 -11.07 1.31
CA GLY A 31 15.32 -10.75 0.10
C GLY A 31 15.79 -11.98 -0.72
N LYS A 32 15.27 -13.18 -0.45
CA LYS A 32 15.68 -14.43 -1.12
C LYS A 32 14.70 -14.83 -2.22
N GLY A 33 15.24 -15.33 -3.34
CA GLY A 33 14.46 -15.79 -4.50
C GLY A 33 14.43 -14.75 -5.63
N ASN A 34 13.47 -14.92 -6.54
CA ASN A 34 13.31 -14.04 -7.70
C ASN A 34 12.22 -12.99 -7.44
N ILE A 35 12.63 -11.71 -7.35
CA ILE A 35 11.72 -10.58 -7.11
C ILE A 35 10.67 -10.42 -8.22
N THR A 36 11.01 -10.72 -9.46
CA THR A 36 10.08 -10.62 -10.59
C THR A 36 8.95 -11.64 -10.46
N GLU A 37 9.29 -12.89 -10.15
CA GLU A 37 8.29 -13.95 -9.93
C GLU A 37 7.41 -13.63 -8.72
N PHE A 38 8.01 -13.11 -7.64
CA PHE A 38 7.25 -12.64 -6.47
C PHE A 38 6.29 -11.51 -6.83
N ALA A 39 6.76 -10.51 -7.60
CA ALA A 39 5.96 -9.38 -8.04
C ALA A 39 4.78 -9.85 -8.89
N ASP A 40 5.03 -10.70 -9.90
CA ASP A 40 4.00 -11.31 -10.75
C ASP A 40 2.95 -12.08 -9.94
N PHE A 41 3.40 -12.84 -8.94
CA PHE A 41 2.51 -13.58 -8.06
C PHE A 41 1.68 -12.67 -7.15
N SER A 42 2.24 -11.54 -6.70
CA SER A 42 1.57 -10.56 -5.86
C SER A 42 0.64 -9.61 -6.63
N LYS A 43 0.50 -9.75 -7.95
CA LYS A 43 -0.28 -8.81 -8.78
C LYS A 43 -1.74 -8.70 -8.35
N GLY A 44 -2.21 -7.45 -8.29
CA GLY A 44 -3.59 -7.11 -7.94
C GLY A 44 -3.91 -7.34 -6.47
N LEU A 45 -2.92 -7.45 -5.58
CA LEU A 45 -3.17 -7.75 -4.18
C LEU A 45 -4.06 -6.70 -3.52
N VAL A 46 -3.72 -5.42 -3.67
CA VAL A 46 -4.47 -4.30 -3.08
C VAL A 46 -5.87 -4.26 -3.70
N THR A 47 -5.97 -4.51 -5.00
CA THR A 47 -7.23 -4.61 -5.73
C THR A 47 -8.14 -5.68 -5.14
N LYS A 48 -7.63 -6.91 -4.93
CA LYS A 48 -8.39 -8.02 -4.33
C LYS A 48 -8.82 -7.72 -2.90
N LEU A 49 -7.94 -7.11 -2.11
CA LEU A 49 -8.25 -6.70 -0.73
C LEU A 49 -9.40 -5.70 -0.69
N LEU A 50 -9.35 -4.68 -1.54
CA LEU A 50 -10.42 -3.69 -1.64
C LEU A 50 -11.71 -4.29 -2.19
N ALA A 51 -11.64 -5.13 -3.24
CA ALA A 51 -12.79 -5.83 -3.79
C ALA A 51 -13.46 -6.79 -2.79
N GLY A 52 -12.74 -7.16 -1.73
CA GLY A 52 -13.18 -8.08 -0.68
C GLY A 52 -13.49 -9.45 -1.26
N ASP A 53 -12.56 -9.96 -2.07
CA ASP A 53 -12.64 -11.31 -2.60
C ASP A 53 -12.69 -12.31 -1.43
N LYS A 54 -13.53 -13.35 -1.55
CA LYS A 54 -13.88 -14.28 -0.46
C LYS A 54 -12.92 -15.49 -0.37
N GLY A 55 -11.90 -15.55 -1.22
CA GLY A 55 -10.86 -16.58 -1.20
C GLY A 55 -9.89 -16.43 -0.01
N TYR A 56 -8.85 -17.29 0.02
CA TYR A 56 -7.69 -17.09 0.89
C TYR A 56 -7.27 -15.62 0.85
N THR A 57 -6.99 -15.00 2.01
CA THR A 57 -6.73 -13.56 2.04
C THR A 57 -5.59 -13.26 1.08
N PRO A 58 -5.71 -12.26 0.19
CA PRO A 58 -4.66 -11.95 -0.78
C PRO A 58 -3.28 -11.86 -0.11
N VAL A 59 -3.20 -11.27 1.09
CA VAL A 59 -1.99 -11.21 1.92
C VAL A 59 -1.41 -12.60 2.23
N HIS A 60 -2.25 -13.61 2.47
CA HIS A 60 -1.79 -14.98 2.71
C HIS A 60 -0.96 -15.54 1.57
N CYS A 61 -1.24 -15.13 0.33
CA CYS A 61 -0.45 -15.54 -0.81
C CYS A 61 1.01 -15.08 -0.67
N GLU A 62 1.27 -13.87 -0.18
CA GLU A 62 2.63 -13.36 0.02
C GLU A 62 3.42 -14.16 1.07
N PHE A 63 2.74 -14.71 2.08
CA PHE A 63 3.36 -15.56 3.09
C PHE A 63 3.75 -16.94 2.54
N LEU A 64 2.88 -17.54 1.73
CA LEU A 64 3.07 -18.92 1.27
C LEU A 64 4.28 -19.07 0.34
N TYR A 65 4.71 -18.02 -0.36
CA TYR A 65 5.84 -18.07 -1.29
C TYR A 65 7.13 -18.59 -0.60
N ARG A 66 7.35 -18.23 0.67
CA ARG A 66 8.54 -18.68 1.42
C ARG A 66 8.53 -20.17 1.72
N ASP A 67 7.41 -20.68 2.20
CA ASP A 67 7.34 -22.01 2.81
C ASP A 67 7.07 -23.12 1.77
N HIS A 68 6.57 -22.78 0.58
CA HIS A 68 6.17 -23.77 -0.44
C HIS A 68 6.73 -23.56 -1.85
N PHE A 69 7.39 -22.42 -2.16
CA PHE A 69 7.63 -22.02 -3.56
C PHE A 69 9.07 -21.73 -3.96
N ALA A 70 10.05 -21.95 -3.07
CA ALA A 70 11.47 -21.73 -3.40
C ALA A 70 12.00 -22.60 -4.58
N ASN A 71 11.29 -23.69 -4.94
CA ASN A 71 11.61 -24.58 -6.07
C ASN A 71 10.53 -24.50 -7.15
N TRP A 72 10.42 -23.35 -7.81
CA TRP A 72 9.44 -23.12 -8.87
C TRP A 72 9.62 -24.09 -10.04
N THR A 73 8.79 -25.13 -10.08
CA THR A 73 8.33 -25.69 -11.34
C THR A 73 6.96 -25.08 -11.62
N ARG A 74 6.68 -24.68 -12.86
CA ARG A 74 5.37 -24.17 -13.36
C ARG A 74 4.16 -25.06 -13.03
N ASP A 75 4.40 -26.22 -12.44
CA ASP A 75 3.41 -27.19 -11.99
C ASP A 75 2.88 -26.86 -10.58
N CYS A 76 2.05 -25.82 -10.51
CA CYS A 76 1.32 -25.42 -9.31
C CYS A 76 0.21 -26.45 -8.98
N THR A 77 0.58 -27.53 -8.30
CA THR A 77 -0.34 -28.63 -7.96
C THR A 77 -0.95 -28.51 -6.57
N SER A 78 -0.39 -27.69 -5.68
CA SER A 78 -0.92 -27.53 -4.32
C SER A 78 -2.22 -26.73 -4.32
N TYR A 79 -3.18 -27.17 -3.50
CA TYR A 79 -4.48 -26.49 -3.32
C TYR A 79 -4.32 -25.01 -2.97
N TYR A 80 -3.36 -24.69 -2.11
CA TYR A 80 -3.07 -23.32 -1.68
C TYR A 80 -2.49 -22.46 -2.81
N CYS A 81 -1.58 -23.02 -3.61
CA CYS A 81 -1.06 -22.36 -4.80
C CYS A 81 -2.17 -22.02 -5.79
N GLN A 82 -3.05 -22.99 -6.06
CA GLN A 82 -4.14 -22.81 -7.01
C GLN A 82 -5.11 -21.73 -6.53
N GLN A 83 -5.33 -21.54 -5.23
CA GLN A 83 -6.16 -20.42 -4.74
C GLN A 83 -5.50 -19.05 -4.94
N CYS A 84 -4.18 -18.96 -4.81
CA CYS A 84 -3.46 -17.70 -5.03
C CYS A 84 -3.35 -17.33 -6.52
N ILE A 85 -3.11 -18.33 -7.37
CA ILE A 85 -3.01 -18.15 -8.83
C ILE A 85 -4.40 -18.00 -9.49
N ARG A 86 -5.41 -18.75 -9.01
CA ARG A 86 -6.77 -18.77 -9.58
C ARG A 86 -7.76 -17.91 -8.81
N SER A 87 -7.30 -16.94 -8.02
CA SER A 87 -8.22 -15.94 -7.46
C SER A 87 -9.03 -15.38 -8.63
N PRO A 88 -10.36 -15.46 -8.60
CA PRO A 88 -11.21 -14.94 -9.68
C PRO A 88 -10.82 -13.48 -9.92
N GLU A 89 -10.89 -13.08 -11.19
CA GLU A 89 -10.39 -11.81 -11.74
C GLU A 89 -10.37 -10.65 -10.73
N ASN A 90 -9.27 -9.89 -10.75
CA ASN A 90 -9.16 -8.62 -10.02
C ASN A 90 -10.41 -7.77 -10.33
N ASP A 91 -11.37 -7.71 -9.41
CA ASP A 91 -12.59 -6.90 -9.54
C ASP A 91 -12.24 -5.44 -9.28
N LEU A 92 -11.47 -4.90 -10.22
CA LEU A 92 -10.97 -3.53 -10.22
C LEU A 92 -12.12 -2.52 -10.19
N PRO A 93 -13.24 -2.67 -10.94
CA PRO A 93 -14.36 -1.76 -10.83
C PRO A 93 -14.90 -1.65 -9.40
N LYS A 94 -15.06 -2.78 -8.70
CA LYS A 94 -15.52 -2.79 -7.31
C LYS A 94 -14.47 -2.23 -6.35
N ALA A 95 -13.19 -2.54 -6.56
CA ALA A 95 -12.10 -1.97 -5.76
C ALA A 95 -12.09 -0.44 -5.84
N LEU A 96 -12.16 0.11 -7.06
CA LEU A 96 -12.23 1.56 -7.30
C LEU A 96 -13.50 2.18 -6.74
N GLN A 97 -14.65 1.51 -6.87
CA GLN A 97 -15.90 1.96 -6.27
C GLN A 97 -15.78 2.08 -4.74
N ARG A 98 -15.15 1.08 -4.11
CA ARG A 98 -14.96 1.05 -2.66
C ARG A 98 -13.93 2.07 -2.17
N LEU A 99 -12.86 2.30 -2.93
CA LEU A 99 -11.88 3.33 -2.61
C LEU A 99 -12.52 4.72 -2.46
N LYS A 100 -13.51 5.05 -3.31
CA LYS A 100 -14.29 6.30 -3.22
C LYS A 100 -15.10 6.44 -1.92
N GLY A 101 -15.35 5.32 -1.23
CA GLY A 101 -16.05 5.28 0.05
C GLY A 101 -15.14 5.46 1.26
N PHE A 102 -13.84 5.72 1.09
CA PHE A 102 -12.94 5.96 2.21
C PHE A 102 -13.17 7.37 2.78
N ALA A 103 -13.13 7.49 4.12
CA ALA A 103 -13.07 8.77 4.81
C ALA A 103 -11.74 9.48 4.54
N PHE A 104 -10.66 8.70 4.48
CA PHE A 104 -9.30 9.19 4.31
C PHE A 104 -8.48 8.28 3.39
N VAL A 105 -7.73 8.90 2.50
CA VAL A 105 -6.78 8.26 1.61
C VAL A 105 -5.46 9.04 1.68
N GLY A 106 -4.41 8.39 2.15
CA GLY A 106 -3.04 8.93 2.16
C GLY A 106 -2.08 8.08 1.34
N LEU A 107 -0.86 8.58 1.17
CA LEU A 107 0.21 7.92 0.44
C LEU A 107 1.42 7.67 1.34
N VAL A 108 2.01 6.47 1.28
CA VAL A 108 3.18 6.11 2.07
C VAL A 108 4.42 6.90 1.63
N GLU A 109 4.56 7.19 0.34
CA GLU A 109 5.61 8.05 -0.22
C GLU A 109 5.56 9.49 0.32
N HIS A 110 4.39 9.91 0.79
CA HIS A 110 4.15 11.22 1.39
C HIS A 110 3.63 11.05 2.81
N PHE A 111 4.26 10.18 3.60
CA PHE A 111 3.78 9.77 4.93
C PHE A 111 3.52 10.97 5.85
N ASP A 112 4.52 11.85 6.04
CA ASP A 112 4.39 13.01 6.93
C ASP A 112 3.27 13.97 6.47
N LEU A 113 3.18 14.17 5.15
CA LEU A 113 2.10 14.97 4.56
C LEU A 113 0.73 14.30 4.74
N SER A 114 0.66 12.97 4.70
CA SER A 114 -0.56 12.19 4.94
C SER A 114 -1.01 12.29 6.39
N VAL A 115 -0.10 12.22 7.36
CA VAL A 115 -0.41 12.44 8.78
C VAL A 115 -0.94 13.85 8.98
N CYS A 116 -0.26 14.87 8.46
CA CYS A 116 -0.74 16.25 8.50
C CYS A 116 -2.13 16.42 7.85
N LEU A 117 -2.35 15.84 6.66
CA LEU A 117 -3.63 15.89 5.98
C LEU A 117 -4.74 15.24 6.81
N PHE A 118 -4.47 14.12 7.47
CA PHE A 118 -5.42 13.48 8.37
C PHE A 118 -5.87 14.45 9.48
N HIS A 119 -4.92 15.13 10.12
CA HIS A 119 -5.22 16.15 11.14
C HIS A 119 -5.93 17.39 10.57
N ALA A 120 -5.61 17.80 9.33
CA ALA A 120 -6.31 18.88 8.66
C ALA A 120 -7.78 18.53 8.39
N MET A 121 -8.07 17.27 8.05
CA MET A 121 -9.40 16.77 7.72
C MET A 121 -10.28 16.52 8.94
N PHE A 122 -9.71 15.94 10.01
CA PHE A 122 -10.47 15.45 11.17
C PHE A 122 -10.15 16.16 12.48
N GLY A 123 -9.14 17.03 12.50
CA GLY A 123 -8.64 17.68 13.70
C GLY A 123 -7.80 16.75 14.58
N GLY A 124 -7.78 17.02 15.88
CA GLY A 124 -6.95 16.31 16.85
C GLY A 124 -5.54 16.89 16.98
N LYS A 125 -4.92 16.64 18.13
CA LYS A 125 -3.55 17.07 18.41
C LYS A 125 -2.58 16.13 17.67
N CYS A 126 -1.65 16.69 16.89
CA CYS A 126 -0.54 15.90 16.37
C CYS A 126 0.46 15.58 17.48
N PHE A 127 0.98 14.36 17.49
CA PHE A 127 2.06 13.93 18.38
C PHE A 127 3.33 13.66 17.58
N PRO A 128 4.51 14.10 18.05
CA PRO A 128 5.77 13.86 17.33
C PRO A 128 6.04 12.40 16.97
N VAL A 129 5.54 11.45 17.78
CA VAL A 129 5.67 10.01 17.54
C VAL A 129 4.95 9.54 16.27
N GLU A 130 3.95 10.28 15.78
CA GLU A 130 3.22 9.95 14.54
C GLU A 130 4.08 10.13 13.29
N PHE A 131 5.16 10.90 13.39
CA PHE A 131 6.11 11.20 12.30
C PHE A 131 7.40 10.36 12.39
N VAL A 132 7.44 9.41 13.31
CA VAL A 132 8.60 8.54 13.52
C VAL A 132 8.36 7.20 12.85
N ASN A 133 9.36 6.67 12.15
CA ASN A 133 9.34 5.29 11.70
C ASN A 133 9.45 4.34 12.91
N MET A 134 8.30 3.93 13.45
CA MET A 134 8.18 3.05 14.61
C MET A 134 8.57 1.60 14.33
N ARG A 135 8.75 1.22 13.06
CA ARG A 135 9.13 -0.13 12.66
C ARG A 135 10.21 -0.06 11.59
N LYS A 136 11.44 0.23 12.03
CA LYS A 136 12.63 0.05 11.20
C LYS A 136 12.71 -1.41 10.79
N GLY A 137 12.36 -1.70 9.53
CA GLY A 137 12.50 -3.03 8.96
C GLY A 137 13.98 -3.41 8.84
N VAL A 138 14.25 -4.71 8.75
CA VAL A 138 15.55 -5.19 8.26
C VAL A 138 15.45 -5.22 6.75
N GLU A 139 16.30 -4.46 6.09
CA GLU A 139 16.45 -4.50 4.63
C GLU A 139 17.51 -5.55 4.30
N HIS A 140 17.09 -6.63 3.64
CA HIS A 140 17.99 -7.68 3.19
C HIS A 140 18.61 -7.35 1.82
N GLN A 141 17.90 -6.55 1.02
CA GLN A 141 18.32 -6.00 -0.25
C GLN A 141 17.85 -4.55 -0.35
N ASP A 142 18.54 -3.74 -1.18
CA ASP A 142 18.16 -2.35 -1.44
C ASP A 142 16.75 -2.29 -2.05
N PRO A 143 15.76 -1.71 -1.34
CA PRO A 143 14.39 -1.62 -1.83
C PRO A 143 14.26 -0.81 -3.12
N ALA A 144 15.09 0.22 -3.33
CA ALA A 144 15.03 1.05 -4.52
C ALA A 144 15.51 0.29 -5.76
N GLN A 145 16.58 -0.50 -5.61
CA GLN A 145 17.06 -1.37 -6.67
C GLN A 145 16.03 -2.46 -7.00
N LEU A 146 15.40 -3.05 -5.98
CA LEU A 146 14.34 -4.05 -6.19
C LEU A 146 13.13 -3.45 -6.91
N ALA A 147 12.62 -2.32 -6.44
CA ALA A 147 11.51 -1.63 -7.06
C ALA A 147 11.82 -1.24 -8.52
N SER A 148 13.04 -0.76 -8.79
CA SER A 148 13.49 -0.49 -10.17
C SER A 148 13.47 -1.75 -11.03
N THR A 149 13.93 -2.88 -10.50
CA THR A 149 13.96 -4.19 -11.22
C THR A 149 12.56 -4.61 -11.69
N ILE A 150 11.54 -4.39 -10.86
CA ILE A 150 10.16 -4.77 -11.17
C ILE A 150 9.30 -3.62 -11.68
N SER A 151 9.83 -2.40 -11.81
CA SER A 151 9.10 -1.27 -12.37
C SER A 151 8.64 -1.52 -13.81
N SER A 152 9.40 -2.33 -14.56
CA SER A 152 9.06 -2.81 -15.91
C SER A 152 8.06 -3.98 -15.91
N HIS A 153 7.84 -4.62 -14.77
CA HIS A 153 6.87 -5.70 -14.57
C HIS A 153 5.59 -5.11 -13.99
N GLU A 154 4.86 -4.36 -14.83
CA GLU A 154 3.70 -3.59 -14.41
C GLU A 154 2.62 -4.48 -13.73
N ASP A 155 2.14 -4.02 -12.58
CA ASP A 155 0.89 -4.49 -11.96
C ASP A 155 -0.23 -3.52 -12.38
N PRO A 156 -0.96 -3.77 -13.47
CA PRO A 156 -1.94 -2.83 -13.99
C PRO A 156 -3.13 -2.65 -13.05
N TYR A 157 -3.39 -3.63 -12.18
CA TYR A 157 -4.54 -3.61 -11.27
C TYR A 157 -4.25 -2.72 -10.07
N ASP A 158 -3.16 -2.99 -9.35
CA ASP A 158 -2.78 -2.16 -8.20
C ASP A 158 -2.27 -0.79 -8.65
N ARG A 159 -1.71 -0.65 -9.85
CA ARG A 159 -1.43 0.65 -10.47
C ARG A 159 -2.69 1.50 -10.60
N ALA A 160 -3.78 0.93 -11.13
CA ALA A 160 -5.03 1.66 -11.30
C ALA A 160 -5.62 2.12 -9.94
N VAL A 161 -5.56 1.26 -8.93
CA VAL A 161 -5.97 1.62 -7.56
C VAL A 161 -5.08 2.71 -6.98
N TYR A 162 -3.76 2.58 -7.10
CA TYR A 162 -2.81 3.57 -6.59
C TYR A 162 -3.00 4.94 -7.26
N ASN A 163 -3.18 4.97 -8.58
CA ASN A 163 -3.41 6.23 -9.30
C ASN A 163 -4.69 6.92 -8.82
N ALA A 164 -5.78 6.17 -8.63
CA ALA A 164 -7.02 6.71 -8.08
C ALA A 164 -6.85 7.19 -6.62
N ALA A 165 -6.08 6.47 -5.81
CA ALA A 165 -5.77 6.88 -4.44
C ALA A 165 -4.94 8.16 -4.40
N ALA A 166 -3.94 8.27 -5.29
CA ALA A 166 -3.11 9.46 -5.43
C ALA A 166 -3.92 10.67 -5.89
N GLU A 167 -4.87 10.49 -6.81
CA GLU A 167 -5.78 11.55 -7.21
C GLU A 167 -6.61 12.07 -6.03
N ILE A 168 -7.24 11.17 -5.25
CA ILE A 168 -8.02 11.54 -4.05
C ILE A 168 -7.13 12.24 -3.03
N PHE A 169 -5.92 11.72 -2.79
CA PHE A 169 -4.95 12.31 -1.87
C PHE A 169 -4.62 13.75 -2.26
N TRP A 170 -4.18 13.98 -3.50
CA TRP A 170 -3.77 15.31 -3.94
C TRP A 170 -4.95 16.30 -4.05
N GLN A 171 -6.15 15.83 -4.40
CA GLN A 171 -7.37 16.63 -4.33
C GLN A 171 -7.65 17.09 -2.90
N ASN A 172 -7.48 16.21 -1.91
CA ASN A 172 -7.67 16.57 -0.50
C ASN A 172 -6.53 17.48 0.01
N VAL A 173 -5.28 17.23 -0.38
CA VAL A 173 -4.16 18.14 -0.07
C VAL A 173 -4.48 19.56 -0.52
N GLN A 174 -4.99 19.73 -1.75
CA GLN A 174 -5.41 21.02 -2.27
C GLN A 174 -6.62 21.58 -1.50
N ARG A 175 -7.66 20.76 -1.29
CA ARG A 175 -8.91 21.17 -0.63
C ARG A 175 -8.70 21.68 0.79
N PHE A 176 -7.78 21.06 1.53
CA PHE A 176 -7.48 21.39 2.92
C PHE A 176 -6.26 22.31 3.08
N ASP A 177 -5.73 22.86 1.97
CA ASP A 177 -4.56 23.73 1.95
C ASP A 177 -3.37 23.15 2.73
N VAL A 178 -3.06 21.88 2.47
CA VAL A 178 -2.00 21.14 3.15
C VAL A 178 -0.68 21.33 2.38
N ASN A 179 0.29 21.94 3.04
CA ASN A 179 1.65 22.18 2.55
C ASN A 179 2.60 22.29 3.74
N THR A 180 3.91 22.44 3.50
CA THR A 180 4.91 22.48 4.59
C THR A 180 4.61 23.58 5.62
N ALA A 181 4.24 24.77 5.18
CA ALA A 181 3.95 25.89 6.06
C ALA A 181 2.66 25.69 6.88
N THR A 182 1.58 25.20 6.25
CA THR A 182 0.33 24.92 6.96
C THR A 182 0.47 23.71 7.88
N CYS A 183 1.22 22.69 7.51
CA CYS A 183 1.52 21.55 8.38
C CYS A 183 2.32 21.94 9.62
N ALA A 184 3.31 22.83 9.51
CA ALA A 184 4.00 23.35 10.69
C ALA A 184 3.06 24.09 11.66
N ARG A 185 2.00 24.73 11.14
CA ARG A 185 0.96 25.37 11.95
C ARG A 185 -0.07 24.39 12.52
N ILE A 186 -0.46 23.37 11.75
CA ILE A 186 -1.43 22.33 12.18
C ILE A 186 -0.80 21.42 13.23
N CYS A 187 0.48 21.05 13.05
CA CYS A 187 1.24 20.16 13.92
C CYS A 187 2.45 20.89 14.55
N PRO A 188 2.24 21.86 15.45
CA PRO A 188 3.32 22.70 15.98
C PRO A 188 4.39 21.90 16.73
N ASP A 189 4.00 20.86 17.47
CA ASP A 189 4.93 20.00 18.21
C ASP A 189 5.85 19.17 17.27
N ALA A 190 5.48 19.05 15.98
CA ALA A 190 6.22 18.34 14.94
C ALA A 190 6.65 19.25 13.77
N ALA A 191 6.65 20.58 13.95
CA ALA A 191 6.96 21.54 12.87
C ALA A 191 8.30 21.26 12.17
N HIS A 192 9.30 20.82 12.94
CA HIS A 192 10.64 20.46 12.46
C HIS A 192 10.68 19.34 11.40
N VAL A 193 9.60 18.57 11.23
CA VAL A 193 9.46 17.55 10.18
C VAL A 193 9.25 18.22 8.82
N PHE A 194 8.52 19.33 8.79
CA PHE A 194 8.12 20.03 7.56
C PHE A 194 9.10 21.12 7.13
N GLU A 195 9.94 21.60 8.06
CA GLU A 195 10.93 22.66 7.80
C GLU A 195 12.19 22.15 7.07
N ARG A 196 12.48 20.84 7.14
CA ARG A 196 13.69 20.23 6.55
C ARG A 196 13.56 19.88 5.07
N ALA A 197 12.41 20.15 4.46
CA ALA A 197 12.12 19.79 3.07
C ALA A 197 12.50 20.90 2.05
N LEU A 198 13.33 21.87 2.44
CA LEU A 198 13.90 22.93 1.59
C LEU A 198 15.38 22.68 1.30
#